data_AF-A0A4R7SR66-F1
#
_entry.id   AF-A0A4R7SR66-F1
#
_cell.length_a   1.000
_cell.length_b   1.000
_cell.length_c   1.000
_cell.angle_alpha   90.00
_cell.angle_beta   90.00
_cell.angle_gamma   90.00
#
_symmetry.space_group_name_H-M   'P 1'
#
loop_
_entity.id
_entity.type
_entity.pdbx_description
1 polymer ?
#
loop_
_entity_poly.entity_id
_entity_poly.type
_entity_poly.pdbx_seq_one_letter_code
_entity_poly.pdbx_strand_id
1 'polypeptide(L)'
;MKRLLLLVIFASQAQAQKSITDEVLNEADGTRLEIRSVFDPLPPSGYAPMRIVATNGSLQDGLWDFTFGSETQDYRRNNLHTSRLNLPVPARSTQSALFLVPLAPDYGSTTTYRNSAHQLQITLNGPAQRSFSEHSNRTIDFPAIALSKTLADNSLDGLNDEVEQKNKTKSGYSSGANVFGSRFLPEEVPEDWLGVSGFDYVMLTDTDWQVMKPGSRNALLQWTRLGGRLHFYCKSEKPGNLPADSPAYGLGKIETFRWNGSKMPASETVSRYWNGSQRLQALFSEHTTYSDWPLLQALGKRSFNSWQVIVFLAIFGILVGPVNLFVLAPAGRRHRLFVTTPLLSLGASVVMVGIILFQDGIGGTGARSVFIELEPEEAAAYVTQKQVSRTGVLLGAGFDARQPSLIEPLTLPDSEWVKLKNTHDAQPVNLTHNGASRGGNFFQSRTEQGQLIRAVISTRARLEVTPAPSPDEAPSVVSALGFTVQEMYYADANGGLWTLASPLATGQKAALSKAEPEQLRTWWKAHQKAVKIAGLQELVVTPQNEFFAAAQSAPDFTQDTLSSIRWQEDKIIVHGSVTPP
;
A
#
# COMPACT_ATOMS: atom_id res chain seq x y z
N MET A 1 23.11 -23.96 53.46
CA MET A 1 22.41 -23.82 52.16
C MET A 1 21.73 -22.45 52.10
N LYS A 2 22.37 -21.48 51.46
CA LYS A 2 21.86 -20.10 51.32
C LYS A 2 21.02 -20.01 50.03
N ARG A 3 19.78 -19.55 50.16
CA ARG A 3 18.84 -19.32 49.05
C ARG A 3 19.34 -18.17 48.20
N LEU A 4 19.53 -18.43 46.91
CA LEU A 4 19.85 -17.45 45.87
C LEU A 4 18.53 -16.76 45.47
N LEU A 5 18.39 -15.48 45.83
CA LEU A 5 17.27 -14.64 45.38
C LEU A 5 17.69 -14.06 44.01
N LEU A 6 17.11 -14.58 42.93
CA LEU A 6 17.33 -14.05 41.58
C LEU A 6 16.45 -12.81 41.42
N LEU A 7 17.09 -11.64 41.50
CA LEU A 7 16.47 -10.34 41.32
C LEU A 7 16.34 -10.10 39.81
N VAL A 8 15.13 -10.26 39.26
CA VAL A 8 14.82 -9.88 37.87
C VAL A 8 14.76 -8.36 37.83
N ILE A 9 15.80 -7.75 37.27
CA ILE A 9 15.87 -6.31 37.03
C ILE A 9 14.93 -6.00 35.85
N PHE A 10 13.73 -5.50 36.14
CA PHE A 10 12.91 -4.82 35.14
C PHE A 10 13.50 -3.43 34.91
N ALA A 11 14.15 -3.24 33.77
CA ALA A 11 14.42 -1.91 33.26
C ALA A 11 13.07 -1.29 32.86
N SER A 12 12.52 -0.42 33.70
CA SER A 12 11.42 0.47 33.33
C SER A 12 11.93 1.45 32.27
N GLN A 13 11.85 1.08 31.00
CA GLN A 13 12.14 2.03 29.92
C GLN A 13 11.04 3.09 29.88
N ALA A 14 11.49 4.35 29.96
CA ALA A 14 10.67 5.54 30.03
C ALA A 14 9.74 5.68 28.81
N GLN A 15 8.50 6.08 29.10
CA GLN A 15 7.35 6.13 28.19
C GLN A 15 7.61 6.94 26.92
N ALA A 16 7.79 6.24 25.80
CA ALA A 16 7.79 6.80 24.45
C ALA A 16 6.87 6.05 23.49
N GLN A 17 6.31 4.94 23.96
CA GLN A 17 5.46 4.02 23.24
C GLN A 17 4.24 3.73 24.10
N LYS A 18 3.09 3.58 23.44
CA LYS A 18 1.86 3.21 24.12
C LYS A 18 1.83 1.70 24.33
N SER A 19 1.81 1.29 25.60
CA SER A 19 1.41 -0.06 25.97
C SER A 19 -0.10 -0.18 25.80
N ILE A 20 -0.54 -1.11 24.94
CA ILE A 20 -1.96 -1.44 24.77
C ILE A 20 -2.39 -2.34 25.93
N THR A 21 -1.54 -3.30 26.30
CA THR A 21 -1.77 -4.16 27.46
C THR A 21 -0.42 -4.64 27.99
N ASP A 22 -0.38 -4.85 29.30
CA ASP A 22 0.69 -5.52 30.02
C ASP A 22 0.05 -6.32 31.17
N GLU A 23 -0.44 -7.51 30.85
CA GLU A 23 -1.34 -8.29 31.69
C GLU A 23 -0.76 -9.67 32.04
N VAL A 24 -0.97 -10.08 33.29
CA VAL A 24 -0.76 -11.47 33.72
C VAL A 24 -2.00 -12.26 33.32
N LEU A 25 -1.84 -13.19 32.38
CA LEU A 25 -2.93 -14.02 31.86
C LEU A 25 -3.30 -15.14 32.84
N ASN A 26 -2.32 -15.67 33.58
CA ASN A 26 -2.52 -16.69 34.61
C ASN A 26 -1.51 -16.49 35.75
N GLU A 27 -2.00 -16.13 36.93
CA GLU A 27 -1.15 -15.91 38.11
C GLU A 27 -0.49 -17.20 38.63
N ALA A 28 -1.15 -18.35 38.46
CA ALA A 28 -0.70 -19.62 39.05
C ALA A 28 0.62 -20.13 38.43
N ASP A 29 0.83 -19.85 37.15
CA ASP A 29 2.02 -20.29 36.41
C ASP A 29 2.90 -19.14 35.94
N GLY A 30 2.44 -17.88 36.08
CA GLY A 30 3.18 -16.68 35.70
C GLY A 30 3.08 -16.32 34.22
N THR A 31 2.11 -16.88 33.50
CA THR A 31 1.88 -16.56 32.08
C THR A 31 1.48 -15.09 31.91
N ARG A 32 2.15 -14.37 31.01
CA ARG A 32 2.00 -12.91 30.82
C ARG A 32 2.01 -12.54 29.34
N LEU A 33 1.30 -11.47 29.00
CA LEU A 33 1.30 -10.86 27.68
C LEU A 33 1.51 -9.36 27.79
N GLU A 34 2.39 -8.85 26.94
CA GLU A 34 2.55 -7.42 26.70
C GLU A 34 2.45 -7.12 25.21
N ILE A 35 1.67 -6.09 24.87
CA ILE A 35 1.50 -5.59 23.50
C ILE A 35 1.76 -4.09 23.50
N ARG A 36 2.70 -3.65 22.67
CA ARG A 36 3.06 -2.24 22.50
C ARG A 36 3.04 -1.86 21.02
N SER A 37 2.62 -0.63 20.73
CA SER A 37 2.83 -0.03 19.41
C SER A 37 4.17 0.69 19.36
N VAL A 38 4.92 0.55 18.26
CA VAL A 38 6.18 1.31 18.05
C VAL A 38 5.91 2.81 17.88
N PHE A 39 4.76 3.17 17.31
CA PHE A 39 4.33 4.54 17.06
C PHE A 39 3.12 4.90 17.92
N ASP A 40 3.14 6.08 18.54
CA ASP A 40 2.02 6.60 19.31
C ASP A 40 1.66 8.04 18.88
N PRO A 41 0.44 8.29 18.34
CA PRO A 41 -0.60 7.31 18.03
C PRO A 41 -0.19 6.35 16.89
N LEU A 42 -1.03 5.33 16.61
CA LEU A 42 -0.87 4.46 15.43
C LEU A 42 -0.95 5.26 14.10
N PRO A 43 -0.27 4.86 13.01
CA PRO A 43 -0.44 5.50 11.72
C PRO A 43 -1.89 5.44 11.20
N PRO A 44 -2.34 6.34 10.32
CA PRO A 44 -3.73 6.37 9.83
C PRO A 44 -4.06 5.31 8.75
N SER A 45 -3.07 4.65 8.16
CA SER A 45 -3.22 3.57 7.18
C SER A 45 -1.88 2.84 7.02
N GLY A 46 -1.71 1.98 6.01
CA GLY A 46 -0.47 1.22 5.81
C GLY A 46 -0.33 0.08 6.80
N TYR A 47 0.84 -0.08 7.43
CA TYR A 47 1.04 -1.06 8.51
C TYR A 47 1.41 -0.37 9.83
N ALA A 48 0.86 -0.91 10.92
CA ALA A 48 1.25 -0.62 12.29
C ALA A 48 2.19 -1.74 12.82
N PRO A 49 3.46 -1.42 13.10
CA PRO A 49 4.34 -2.35 13.80
C PRO A 49 3.98 -2.48 15.28
N MET A 50 3.63 -3.71 15.67
CA MET A 50 3.20 -4.10 17.01
C MET A 50 4.25 -5.02 17.64
N ARG A 51 4.85 -4.61 18.75
CA ARG A 51 5.75 -5.47 19.53
C ARG A 51 4.91 -6.29 20.50
N ILE A 52 5.07 -7.61 20.42
CA ILE A 52 4.44 -8.55 21.34
C ILE A 52 5.53 -9.22 22.15
N VAL A 53 5.35 -9.30 23.47
CA VAL A 53 6.17 -10.06 24.39
C VAL A 53 5.25 -11.03 25.13
N ALA A 54 5.43 -12.31 24.86
CA ALA A 54 4.62 -13.39 25.41
C ALA A 54 5.47 -14.26 26.32
N THR A 55 5.07 -14.41 27.57
CA THR A 55 5.71 -15.31 28.53
C THR A 55 4.76 -16.47 28.83
N ASN A 56 5.15 -17.68 28.44
CA ASN A 56 4.41 -18.90 28.75
C ASN A 56 4.95 -19.51 30.03
N GLY A 57 4.21 -19.33 31.11
CA GLY A 57 4.52 -19.89 32.42
C GLY A 57 4.14 -21.36 32.56
N SER A 58 3.37 -21.92 31.63
CA SER A 58 2.87 -23.29 31.73
C SER A 58 3.94 -24.35 31.44
N LEU A 59 3.57 -25.62 31.62
CA LEU A 59 4.41 -26.79 31.31
C LEU A 59 4.25 -27.27 29.85
N GLN A 60 3.36 -26.67 29.07
CA GLN A 60 3.08 -27.08 27.70
C GLN A 60 3.51 -26.00 26.72
N ASP A 61 4.02 -26.41 25.57
CA ASP A 61 4.26 -25.50 24.46
C ASP A 61 2.92 -24.92 23.97
N GLY A 62 2.93 -23.63 23.65
CA GLY A 62 1.76 -22.94 23.13
C GLY A 62 2.00 -22.38 21.74
N LEU A 63 0.95 -22.34 20.92
CA LEU A 63 0.88 -21.47 19.74
C LEU A 63 -0.19 -20.42 20.05
N TRP A 64 0.23 -19.17 20.16
CA TRP A 64 -0.68 -18.08 20.51
C TRP A 64 -1.11 -17.36 19.24
N ASP A 65 -2.41 -17.40 18.94
CA ASP A 65 -2.99 -16.79 17.75
C ASP A 65 -3.51 -15.39 18.07
N PHE A 66 -3.06 -14.42 17.29
CA PHE A 66 -3.50 -13.03 17.37
C PHE A 66 -4.32 -12.69 16.14
N THR A 67 -5.55 -12.26 16.35
CA THR A 67 -6.40 -11.67 15.30
C THR A 67 -6.45 -10.16 15.51
N PHE A 68 -6.08 -9.42 14.49
CA PHE A 68 -6.16 -7.96 14.48
C PHE A 68 -7.30 -7.53 13.56
N GLY A 69 -8.15 -6.63 14.03
CA GLY A 69 -9.17 -5.95 13.22
C GLY A 69 -8.92 -4.45 13.29
N SER A 70 -8.43 -3.87 12.20
CA SER A 70 -8.34 -2.41 12.06
C SER A 70 -9.61 -1.90 11.39
N GLU A 71 -10.31 -0.99 12.06
CA GLU A 71 -11.59 -0.44 11.64
C GLU A 71 -11.51 1.09 11.57
N THR A 72 -11.96 1.67 10.46
CA THR A 72 -12.21 3.12 10.36
C THR A 72 -13.70 3.36 10.29
N GLN A 73 -14.20 4.30 11.07
CA GLN A 73 -15.63 4.63 11.08
C GLN A 73 -15.89 6.00 10.46
N ASP A 74 -16.44 6.02 9.26
CA ASP A 74 -17.09 7.19 8.67
C ASP A 74 -18.61 6.95 8.62
N TYR A 75 -19.44 7.98 8.59
CA TYR A 75 -20.90 7.92 8.64
C TYR A 75 -21.53 6.70 7.90
N ARG A 76 -22.05 5.71 8.66
CA ARG A 76 -22.64 4.43 8.18
C ARG A 76 -21.68 3.50 7.38
N ARG A 77 -20.38 3.74 7.45
CA ARG A 77 -19.32 3.02 6.74
C ARG A 77 -18.21 2.60 7.68
N ASN A 78 -18.01 1.30 7.76
CA ASN A 78 -16.94 0.73 8.54
C ASN A 78 -16.01 0.00 7.58
N ASN A 79 -14.86 0.61 7.28
CA ASN A 79 -13.82 -0.12 6.56
C ASN A 79 -13.10 -1.00 7.56
N LEU A 80 -12.86 -2.26 7.21
CA LEU A 80 -12.25 -3.27 8.06
C LEU A 80 -11.06 -3.92 7.34
N HIS A 81 -9.93 -4.01 8.02
CA HIS A 81 -8.79 -4.82 7.62
C HIS A 81 -8.50 -5.84 8.72
N THR A 82 -8.78 -7.10 8.45
CA THR A 82 -8.52 -8.20 9.38
C THR A 82 -7.22 -8.91 9.05
N SER A 83 -6.38 -9.16 10.05
CA SER A 83 -5.20 -10.00 9.89
C SER A 83 -5.05 -11.03 11.01
N ARG A 84 -4.34 -12.12 10.73
CA ARG A 84 -4.02 -13.17 11.71
C ARG A 84 -2.53 -13.46 11.69
N LEU A 85 -1.94 -13.50 12.88
CA LEU A 85 -0.52 -13.79 13.11
C LEU A 85 -0.41 -14.72 14.31
N ASN A 86 0.58 -15.61 14.30
CA ASN A 86 0.79 -16.55 15.39
C ASN A 86 2.19 -16.42 15.97
N LEU A 87 2.32 -16.76 17.24
CA LEU A 87 3.58 -16.77 17.97
C LEU A 87 3.74 -18.12 18.67
N PRO A 88 4.70 -18.96 18.26
CA PRO A 88 5.08 -20.12 19.04
C PRO A 88 5.72 -19.65 20.35
N VAL A 89 5.20 -20.10 21.50
CA VAL A 89 5.69 -19.77 22.83
C VAL A 89 5.94 -21.08 23.60
N PRO A 90 7.16 -21.63 23.54
CA PRO A 90 7.52 -22.85 24.26
C PRO A 90 7.25 -22.76 25.76
N ALA A 91 7.04 -23.91 26.41
CA ALA A 91 6.85 -24.01 27.85
C ALA A 91 7.98 -23.31 28.61
N ARG A 92 7.64 -22.60 29.69
CA ARG A 92 8.59 -21.90 30.57
C ARG A 92 9.53 -20.94 29.83
N SER A 93 9.04 -20.29 28.76
CA SER A 93 9.85 -19.37 27.95
C SER A 93 9.16 -18.03 27.73
N THR A 94 9.96 -17.02 27.40
CA THR A 94 9.50 -15.72 26.92
C THR A 94 9.92 -15.57 25.47
N GLN A 95 8.96 -15.23 24.62
CA GLN A 95 9.18 -14.95 23.20
C GLN A 95 8.77 -13.53 22.90
N SER A 96 9.45 -12.91 21.93
CA SER A 96 9.07 -11.59 21.42
C SER A 96 9.06 -11.60 19.90
N ALA A 97 8.06 -10.94 19.34
CA ALA A 97 7.95 -10.75 17.90
C ALA A 97 7.49 -9.32 17.59
N LEU A 98 7.89 -8.85 16.41
CA LEU A 98 7.39 -7.62 15.81
C LEU A 98 6.43 -7.99 14.69
N PHE A 99 5.16 -7.67 14.87
CA PHE A 99 4.10 -7.95 13.92
C PHE A 99 3.76 -6.71 13.12
N LEU A 100 3.78 -6.82 11.79
CA LEU A 100 3.32 -5.77 10.90
C LEU A 100 1.82 -5.95 10.66
N VAL A 101 1.02 -5.16 11.36
CA VAL A 101 -0.45 -5.24 11.32
C VAL A 101 -0.97 -4.28 10.27
N PRO A 102 -1.61 -4.73 9.19
CA PRO A 102 -2.16 -3.83 8.20
C PRO A 102 -3.36 -3.05 8.76
N LEU A 103 -3.45 -1.78 8.38
CA LEU A 103 -4.52 -0.89 8.80
C LEU A 103 -5.49 -0.63 7.64
N ALA A 104 -6.77 -0.46 7.99
CA ALA A 104 -7.81 -0.04 7.06
C ALA A 104 -7.60 1.44 6.70
N PRO A 105 -7.49 1.79 5.41
CA PRO A 105 -7.52 3.19 5.00
C PRO A 105 -8.92 3.77 5.19
N ASP A 106 -8.99 5.02 5.64
CA ASP A 106 -10.24 5.77 5.68
C ASP A 106 -10.52 6.40 4.31
N TYR A 107 -11.48 5.83 3.59
CA TYR A 107 -11.97 6.32 2.29
C TYR A 107 -13.10 7.35 2.42
N GLY A 108 -13.19 8.03 3.57
CA GLY A 108 -14.32 8.85 4.00
C GLY A 108 -14.89 9.81 2.94
N SER A 109 -16.19 10.12 3.09
CA SER A 109 -16.95 10.94 2.15
C SER A 109 -16.51 12.41 2.12
N THR A 110 -16.85 13.12 1.05
CA THR A 110 -16.62 14.58 0.89
C THR A 110 -17.54 15.46 1.77
N THR A 111 -18.38 14.88 2.65
CA THR A 111 -19.27 15.69 3.50
C THR A 111 -18.59 16.28 4.74
N THR A 112 -19.20 17.35 5.23
CA THR A 112 -18.82 18.19 6.37
C THR A 112 -18.72 17.50 7.74
N TYR A 113 -19.04 16.20 7.84
CA TYR A 113 -19.02 15.43 9.09
C TYR A 113 -18.11 14.20 8.93
N ARG A 114 -16.79 14.43 8.88
CA ARG A 114 -15.80 13.35 8.89
C ARG A 114 -15.51 12.96 10.34
N ASN A 115 -15.84 11.72 10.69
CA ASN A 115 -15.28 11.09 11.89
C ASN A 115 -14.03 10.33 11.46
N SER A 116 -12.92 10.59 12.13
CA SER A 116 -11.62 10.00 11.82
C SER A 116 -11.17 9.03 12.91
N ALA A 117 -12.16 8.40 13.56
CA ALA A 117 -11.94 7.37 14.54
C ALA A 117 -11.40 6.12 13.85
N HIS A 118 -10.19 5.75 14.22
CA HIS A 118 -9.57 4.48 13.88
C HIS A 118 -9.49 3.63 15.15
N GLN A 119 -10.04 2.42 15.07
CA GLN A 119 -10.04 1.45 16.14
C GLN A 119 -9.22 0.23 15.71
N LEU A 120 -8.24 -0.16 16.53
CA LEU A 120 -7.53 -1.42 16.39
C LEU A 120 -8.02 -2.38 17.47
N GLN A 121 -8.70 -3.44 17.07
CA GLN A 121 -9.10 -4.55 17.93
C GLN A 121 -8.06 -5.66 17.85
N ILE A 122 -7.67 -6.22 18.99
CA ILE A 122 -6.70 -7.31 19.08
C ILE A 122 -7.33 -8.42 19.89
N THR A 123 -7.49 -9.61 19.31
CA THR A 123 -7.98 -10.80 20.01
C THR A 123 -6.88 -11.84 20.08
N LEU A 124 -6.48 -12.20 21.30
CA LEU A 124 -5.61 -13.32 21.59
C LEU A 124 -6.46 -14.58 21.80
N ASN A 125 -6.11 -15.65 21.09
CA ASN A 125 -6.50 -17.02 21.39
C ASN A 125 -5.24 -17.81 21.77
N GLY A 126 -5.06 -18.09 23.06
CA GLY A 126 -3.91 -18.86 23.56
C GLY A 126 -4.27 -19.53 24.90
N PRO A 127 -3.52 -19.29 25.99
CA PRO A 127 -3.82 -19.86 27.30
C PRO A 127 -5.18 -19.41 27.83
N ALA A 128 -5.66 -18.25 27.38
CA ALA A 128 -7.02 -17.77 27.53
C ALA A 128 -7.40 -16.93 26.30
N GLN A 129 -8.71 -16.79 26.05
CA GLN A 129 -9.21 -15.80 25.09
C GLN A 129 -9.26 -14.42 25.76
N ARG A 130 -8.65 -13.42 25.13
CA ARG A 130 -8.64 -12.02 25.58
C ARG A 130 -8.80 -11.08 24.38
N SER A 131 -9.45 -9.95 24.61
CA SER A 131 -9.62 -8.91 23.60
C SER A 131 -9.20 -7.56 24.15
N PHE A 132 -8.43 -6.83 23.35
CA PHE A 132 -7.91 -5.50 23.63
C PHE A 132 -8.35 -4.57 22.51
N SER A 133 -8.41 -3.28 22.81
CA SER A 133 -8.72 -2.28 21.79
C SER A 133 -7.92 -1.02 22.02
N GLU A 134 -7.46 -0.44 20.92
CA GLU A 134 -6.76 0.83 20.88
C GLU A 134 -7.54 1.77 19.98
N HIS A 135 -7.79 2.99 20.45
CA HIS A 135 -8.56 3.99 19.73
C HIS A 135 -7.68 5.20 19.48
N SER A 136 -7.65 5.63 18.22
CA SER A 136 -6.93 6.83 17.81
C SER A 136 -7.82 7.67 16.91
N ASN A 137 -7.93 8.97 17.23
CA ASN A 137 -8.52 9.95 16.33
C ASN A 137 -7.38 10.69 15.63
N ARG A 138 -7.48 10.94 14.33
CA ARG A 138 -6.46 11.71 13.59
C ARG A 138 -7.08 12.68 12.59
N THR A 139 -6.40 13.75 12.24
CA THR A 139 -6.85 14.60 11.14
C THR A 139 -6.55 13.93 9.80
N ILE A 140 -7.56 13.69 8.95
CA ILE A 140 -7.39 13.06 7.63
C ILE A 140 -6.84 14.06 6.60
N ASP A 141 -7.06 15.36 6.83
CA ASP A 141 -6.61 16.45 5.94
C ASP A 141 -5.21 16.98 6.28
N PHE A 142 -4.46 16.27 7.13
CA PHE A 142 -3.09 16.59 7.51
C PHE A 142 -2.20 15.36 7.23
N PRO A 143 -0.96 15.52 6.75
CA PRO A 143 -0.09 14.39 6.47
C PRO A 143 0.20 13.56 7.72
N ALA A 144 0.39 12.27 7.52
CA ALA A 144 0.82 11.35 8.57
C ALA A 144 2.30 11.54 8.85
N ILE A 145 2.64 12.12 10.01
CA ILE A 145 4.02 12.38 10.40
C ILE A 145 4.43 11.42 11.53
N ALA A 146 5.65 10.89 11.46
CA ALA A 146 6.34 10.24 12.56
C ALA A 146 7.54 11.09 13.00
N LEU A 147 7.71 11.28 14.31
CA LEU A 147 8.77 12.05 14.93
C LEU A 147 9.54 11.21 15.94
N SER A 148 10.87 11.27 15.85
CA SER A 148 11.73 10.65 16.87
C SER A 148 11.44 11.23 18.26
N LYS A 149 11.62 10.42 19.30
CA LYS A 149 11.49 10.84 20.71
C LYS A 149 12.27 12.12 20.99
N THR A 150 13.49 12.22 20.48
CA THR A 150 14.38 13.37 20.65
C THR A 150 13.74 14.68 20.18
N LEU A 151 13.01 14.65 19.06
CA LEU A 151 12.27 15.81 18.55
C LEU A 151 10.94 16.01 19.29
N ALA A 152 10.24 14.92 19.58
CA ALA A 152 8.90 14.94 20.13
C ALA A 152 8.87 15.47 21.59
N ASP A 153 9.79 15.04 22.45
CA ASP A 153 9.76 15.31 23.91
C ASP A 153 9.59 16.79 24.28
N ASN A 154 10.15 17.70 23.46
CA ASN A 154 10.14 19.14 23.74
C ASN A 154 9.32 19.97 22.74
N SER A 155 8.79 19.34 21.69
CA SER A 155 8.14 20.05 20.58
C SER A 155 6.72 19.60 20.31
N LEU A 156 6.35 18.35 20.61
CA LEU A 156 5.10 17.75 20.14
C LEU A 156 3.86 18.50 20.67
N ASP A 157 3.85 18.88 21.94
CA ASP A 157 2.72 19.61 22.53
C ASP A 157 2.48 20.95 21.83
N GLY A 158 3.54 21.75 21.64
CA GLY A 158 3.43 23.03 20.93
C GLY A 158 3.08 22.88 19.45
N LEU A 159 3.43 21.75 18.82
CA LEU A 159 3.03 21.44 17.45
C LEU A 159 1.55 21.05 17.38
N ASN A 160 1.06 20.26 18.33
CA ASN A 160 -0.36 19.90 18.44
C ASN A 160 -1.22 21.16 18.65
N ASP A 161 -0.80 22.06 19.54
CA ASP A 161 -1.48 23.34 19.81
C ASP A 161 -1.61 24.20 18.54
N GLU A 162 -0.55 24.28 17.72
CA GLU A 162 -0.56 25.03 16.46
C GLU A 162 -1.45 24.37 15.40
N VAL A 163 -1.46 23.04 15.31
CA VAL A 163 -2.39 22.30 14.42
C VAL A 163 -3.83 22.58 14.83
N GLU A 164 -4.13 22.52 16.12
CA GLU A 164 -5.45 22.85 16.66
C GLU A 164 -5.84 24.30 16.37
N GLN A 165 -4.93 25.25 16.55
CA GLN A 165 -5.18 26.66 16.26
C GLN A 165 -5.50 26.88 14.78
N LYS A 166 -4.72 26.31 13.86
CA LYS A 166 -5.00 26.40 12.43
C LYS A 166 -6.32 25.75 12.05
N ASN A 167 -6.69 24.64 12.67
CA ASN A 167 -8.00 24.01 12.44
C ASN A 167 -9.16 24.89 12.94
N LYS A 168 -9.02 25.58 14.08
CA LYS A 168 -10.04 26.53 14.60
C LYS A 168 -10.27 27.75 13.70
N THR A 169 -9.25 28.19 12.95
CA THR A 169 -9.39 29.34 12.04
C THR A 169 -10.21 29.06 10.78
N LYS A 170 -10.42 27.78 10.44
CA LYS A 170 -11.42 27.37 9.44
C LYS A 170 -12.77 27.31 10.18
N SER A 171 -13.77 28.05 9.70
CA SER A 171 -15.06 28.32 10.35
C SER A 171 -16.00 27.10 10.52
N GLY A 172 -15.53 26.00 11.11
CA GLY A 172 -16.31 24.79 11.37
C GLY A 172 -15.89 24.11 12.67
N TYR A 173 -16.83 23.42 13.31
CA TYR A 173 -16.56 22.52 14.43
C TYR A 173 -15.67 21.36 13.93
N SER A 174 -14.35 21.43 14.18
CA SER A 174 -13.44 20.30 13.97
C SER A 174 -13.44 19.44 15.23
N SER A 175 -14.02 18.24 15.17
CA SER A 175 -14.12 17.31 16.31
C SER A 175 -13.03 16.23 16.32
N GLY A 176 -12.00 16.34 15.47
CA GLY A 176 -10.89 15.39 15.41
C GLY A 176 -9.76 15.75 16.38
N ALA A 177 -9.02 14.76 16.88
CA ALA A 177 -7.80 15.03 17.64
C ALA A 177 -6.75 15.69 16.72
N ASN A 178 -6.26 16.86 17.13
CA ASN A 178 -5.33 17.71 16.39
C ASN A 178 -3.88 17.31 16.69
N VAL A 179 -3.52 16.07 16.35
CA VAL A 179 -2.17 15.55 16.59
C VAL A 179 -1.29 15.84 15.39
N PHE A 180 -0.16 16.52 15.60
CA PHE A 180 0.82 16.82 14.56
C PHE A 180 1.47 15.54 14.01
N GLY A 181 1.78 14.58 14.87
CA GLY A 181 2.42 13.34 14.44
C GLY A 181 2.59 12.32 15.55
N SER A 182 3.15 11.18 15.19
CA SER A 182 3.37 10.03 16.07
C SER A 182 4.77 10.04 16.60
N ARG A 183 4.92 9.82 17.90
CA ARG A 183 6.24 9.65 18.51
C ARG A 183 6.74 8.22 18.33
N PHE A 184 8.05 8.05 18.14
CA PHE A 184 8.70 6.73 18.15
C PHE A 184 10.09 6.76 18.79
N LEU A 185 10.59 5.57 19.17
CA LEU A 185 11.98 5.36 19.59
C LEU A 185 12.82 4.91 18.38
N PRO A 186 13.93 5.60 18.05
CA PRO A 186 14.76 5.24 16.89
C PRO A 186 15.25 3.78 16.91
N GLU A 187 15.61 3.25 18.07
CA GLU A 187 16.09 1.87 18.27
C GLU A 187 15.02 0.80 17.98
N GLU A 188 13.75 1.20 17.99
CA GLU A 188 12.60 0.32 17.82
C GLU A 188 11.95 0.40 16.44
N VAL A 189 12.45 1.28 15.56
CA VAL A 189 11.97 1.35 14.17
C VAL A 189 12.16 -0.02 13.50
N PRO A 190 11.13 -0.55 12.82
CA PRO A 190 11.23 -1.85 12.13
C PRO A 190 12.33 -1.87 11.08
N GLU A 191 12.90 -3.05 10.84
CA GLU A 191 13.89 -3.30 9.77
C GLU A 191 13.23 -3.60 8.41
N ASP A 192 11.89 -3.59 8.36
CA ASP A 192 11.07 -3.71 7.15
C ASP A 192 10.38 -2.36 6.87
N TRP A 193 10.51 -1.87 5.63
CA TRP A 193 9.94 -0.61 5.16
C TRP A 193 8.42 -0.53 5.33
N LEU A 194 7.72 -1.69 5.32
CA LEU A 194 6.29 -1.74 5.58
C LEU A 194 5.94 -1.14 6.94
N GLY A 195 6.82 -1.31 7.94
CA GLY A 195 6.61 -0.77 9.29
C GLY A 195 6.52 0.76 9.38
N VAL A 196 6.96 1.48 8.35
CA VAL A 196 6.85 2.95 8.25
C VAL A 196 5.91 3.40 7.13
N SER A 197 5.28 2.46 6.40
CA SER A 197 4.45 2.75 5.22
C SER A 197 3.18 3.53 5.53
N GLY A 198 2.80 3.60 6.80
CA GLY A 198 1.66 4.38 7.27
C GLY A 198 1.90 5.88 7.36
N PHE A 199 3.15 6.33 7.17
CA PHE A 199 3.54 7.74 7.25
C PHE A 199 3.84 8.35 5.87
N ASP A 200 3.64 9.66 5.77
CA ASP A 200 4.07 10.51 4.67
C ASP A 200 5.46 11.11 4.96
N TYR A 201 5.72 11.47 6.22
CA TYR A 201 6.98 12.05 6.68
C TYR A 201 7.53 11.30 7.89
N VAL A 202 8.85 11.09 7.90
CA VAL A 202 9.60 10.65 9.08
C VAL A 202 10.62 11.72 9.42
N MET A 203 10.56 12.22 10.65
CA MET A 203 11.41 13.28 11.17
C MET A 203 12.32 12.71 12.27
N LEU A 204 13.63 12.89 12.12
CA LEU A 204 14.60 12.48 13.13
C LEU A 204 15.85 13.37 13.15
N THR A 205 16.66 13.23 14.19
CA THR A 205 17.94 13.94 14.33
C THR A 205 19.10 13.13 13.75
N ASP A 206 20.23 13.78 13.55
CA ASP A 206 21.48 13.10 13.23
C ASP A 206 21.92 12.09 14.30
N THR A 207 21.70 12.42 15.59
CA THR A 207 21.98 11.48 16.69
C THR A 207 21.03 10.28 16.71
N ASP A 208 19.76 10.49 16.35
CA ASP A 208 18.80 9.39 16.23
C ASP A 208 19.24 8.42 15.14
N TRP A 209 19.68 8.93 13.99
CA TRP A 209 20.15 8.10 12.87
C TRP A 209 21.33 7.21 13.26
N GLN A 210 22.22 7.69 14.12
CA GLN A 210 23.40 6.94 14.56
C GLN A 210 23.06 5.77 15.48
N VAL A 211 22.05 5.91 16.34
CA VAL A 211 21.63 4.84 17.26
C VAL A 211 20.73 3.80 16.59
N MET A 212 20.17 4.12 15.42
CA MET A 212 19.36 3.18 14.65
C MET A 212 20.17 2.00 14.13
N LYS A 213 19.56 0.82 14.20
CA LYS A 213 20.11 -0.40 13.59
C LYS A 213 20.30 -0.20 12.08
N PRO A 214 21.32 -0.82 11.47
CA PRO A 214 21.52 -0.75 10.02
C PRO A 214 20.27 -1.15 9.21
N GLY A 215 19.57 -2.21 9.64
CA GLY A 215 18.33 -2.66 9.00
C GLY A 215 17.22 -1.60 9.04
N SER A 216 17.03 -0.91 10.17
CA SER A 216 16.05 0.17 10.31
C SER A 216 16.38 1.39 9.45
N ARG A 217 17.67 1.74 9.33
CA ARG A 217 18.14 2.80 8.42
C ARG A 217 17.84 2.44 6.97
N ASN A 218 18.14 1.20 6.58
CA ASN A 218 17.82 0.69 5.26
C ASN A 218 16.31 0.74 4.99
N ALA A 219 15.47 0.28 5.93
CA ALA A 219 14.02 0.33 5.81
C ALA A 219 13.48 1.76 5.57
N LEU A 220 14.05 2.77 6.22
CA LEU A 220 13.69 4.17 5.97
C LEU A 220 14.08 4.63 4.56
N LEU A 221 15.26 4.25 4.07
CA LEU A 221 15.70 4.59 2.71
C LEU A 221 14.82 3.91 1.66
N GLN A 222 14.49 2.63 1.88
CA GLN A 222 13.56 1.88 1.03
C GLN A 222 12.16 2.51 0.98
N TRP A 223 11.63 2.89 2.15
CA TRP A 223 10.37 3.63 2.24
C TRP A 223 10.44 4.99 1.53
N THR A 224 11.57 5.69 1.63
CA THR A 224 11.79 6.97 0.93
C THR A 224 11.73 6.77 -0.58
N ARG A 225 12.43 5.77 -1.15
CA ARG A 225 12.36 5.46 -2.59
C ARG A 225 10.95 5.15 -3.09
N LEU A 226 10.11 4.55 -2.24
CA LEU A 226 8.70 4.26 -2.53
C LEU A 226 7.73 5.46 -2.38
N GLY A 227 8.25 6.66 -2.09
CA GLY A 227 7.50 7.91 -2.03
C GLY A 227 7.45 8.58 -0.66
N GLY A 228 8.12 8.01 0.35
CA GLY A 228 8.25 8.61 1.67
C GLY A 228 9.14 9.86 1.67
N ARG A 229 8.98 10.71 2.69
CA ARG A 229 9.80 11.92 2.86
C ARG A 229 10.57 11.88 4.18
N LEU A 230 11.89 11.82 4.09
CA LEU A 230 12.79 11.69 5.22
C LEU A 230 13.42 13.03 5.58
N HIS A 231 13.13 13.56 6.76
CA HIS A 231 13.59 14.87 7.19
C HIS A 231 14.55 14.75 8.37
N PHE A 232 15.78 15.22 8.18
CA PHE A 232 16.81 15.27 9.22
C PHE A 232 16.83 16.64 9.90
N TYR A 233 16.93 16.66 11.22
CA TYR A 233 17.04 17.88 12.03
C TYR A 233 18.39 17.90 12.74
N CYS A 234 19.29 18.76 12.26
CA CYS A 234 20.68 18.82 12.74
C CYS A 234 20.93 20.09 13.58
N LYS A 235 21.66 19.94 14.70
CA LYS A 235 22.09 21.09 15.52
C LYS A 235 23.21 21.89 14.85
N SER A 236 24.15 21.17 14.25
CA SER A 236 25.31 21.70 13.55
C SER A 236 25.19 21.48 12.05
N GLU A 237 26.29 21.64 11.32
CA GLU A 237 26.36 21.20 9.92
C GLU A 237 26.00 19.72 9.79
N LYS A 238 25.44 19.37 8.63
CA LYS A 238 24.99 18.02 8.32
C LYS A 238 26.16 17.05 8.42
N PRO A 239 26.09 16.04 9.30
CA PRO A 239 27.14 15.02 9.39
C PRO A 239 27.27 14.22 8.08
N GLY A 240 28.50 13.90 7.68
CA GLY A 240 28.76 13.17 6.43
C GLY A 240 28.26 11.73 6.38
N ASN A 241 27.82 11.17 7.51
CA ASN A 241 27.20 9.85 7.59
C ASN A 241 25.67 9.86 7.38
N LEU A 242 25.08 11.04 7.19
CA LEU A 242 23.69 11.16 6.75
C LEU A 242 23.61 11.03 5.23
N PRO A 243 22.55 10.39 4.70
CA PRO A 243 22.27 10.41 3.26
C PRO A 243 22.25 11.84 2.72
N ALA A 244 22.77 12.08 1.52
CA ALA A 244 22.75 13.39 0.89
C ALA A 244 21.31 13.92 0.74
N ASP A 245 21.14 15.24 0.76
CA ASP A 245 19.82 15.81 0.47
C ASP A 245 19.52 15.54 -1.01
N SER A 246 18.33 15.04 -1.29
CA SER A 246 17.91 14.72 -2.64
C SER A 246 16.46 15.11 -2.82
N PRO A 247 16.14 16.00 -3.77
CA PRO A 247 14.76 16.36 -4.11
C PRO A 247 14.03 15.23 -4.84
N ALA A 248 14.73 14.14 -5.22
CA ALA A 248 14.20 12.96 -5.88
C ALA A 248 15.05 11.73 -5.49
N TYR A 249 14.84 11.22 -4.27
CA TYR A 249 15.40 9.95 -3.84
C TYR A 249 14.36 8.87 -4.17
N GLY A 250 14.43 8.36 -5.40
CA GLY A 250 13.35 7.61 -6.01
C GLY A 250 12.09 8.44 -6.20
N LEU A 251 10.96 7.93 -5.74
CA LEU A 251 9.69 8.70 -5.72
C LEU A 251 9.59 9.66 -4.52
N GLY A 252 10.52 9.60 -3.57
CA GLY A 252 10.51 10.37 -2.33
C GLY A 252 11.61 11.41 -2.25
N LYS A 253 11.85 11.90 -1.02
CA LYS A 253 12.80 13.00 -0.77
C LYS A 253 13.57 12.84 0.53
N ILE A 254 14.78 13.37 0.53
CA ILE A 254 15.61 13.53 1.73
C ILE A 254 15.95 15.01 1.87
N GLU A 255 15.59 15.59 3.01
CA GLU A 255 15.83 17.01 3.31
C GLU A 255 16.44 17.18 4.70
N THR A 256 17.36 18.13 4.84
CA THR A 256 17.98 18.47 6.12
C THR A 256 17.60 19.88 6.56
N PHE A 257 17.19 20.02 7.82
CA PHE A 257 16.82 21.28 8.44
C PHE A 257 17.71 21.60 9.64
N ARG A 258 17.94 22.89 9.86
CA ARG A 258 18.61 23.38 11.08
C ARG A 258 17.63 23.32 12.26
N TRP A 259 18.15 22.88 13.40
CA TRP A 259 17.42 22.76 14.65
C TRP A 259 18.24 23.31 15.81
N ASN A 260 17.61 24.03 16.73
CA ASN A 260 18.32 24.60 17.90
C ASN A 260 18.67 23.56 18.99
N GLY A 261 18.28 22.30 18.80
CA GLY A 261 18.55 21.23 19.75
C GLY A 261 17.62 21.17 20.97
N SER A 262 16.57 22.01 20.99
CA SER A 262 15.59 22.07 22.08
C SER A 262 14.16 21.97 21.54
N LYS A 263 13.62 23.06 20.97
CA LYS A 263 12.23 23.13 20.52
C LYS A 263 12.14 23.55 19.07
N MET A 264 11.35 22.82 18.28
CA MET A 264 11.04 23.20 16.91
C MET A 264 10.10 24.43 16.88
N PRO A 265 10.32 25.39 15.96
CA PRO A 265 9.42 26.53 15.81
C PRO A 265 8.05 26.05 15.31
N ALA A 266 7.06 26.02 16.19
CA ALA A 266 5.78 25.34 15.93
C ALA A 266 5.07 25.85 14.68
N SER A 267 4.84 27.17 14.57
CA SER A 267 4.13 27.75 13.43
C SER A 267 4.84 27.54 12.09
N GLU A 268 6.17 27.68 12.05
CA GLU A 268 6.97 27.40 10.84
C GLU A 268 6.89 25.92 10.47
N THR A 269 7.07 25.04 11.46
CA THR A 269 7.08 23.58 11.27
C THR A 269 5.72 23.11 10.77
N VAL A 270 4.62 23.47 11.44
CA VAL A 270 3.27 23.10 11.01
C VAL A 270 2.95 23.65 9.62
N SER A 271 3.31 24.90 9.34
CA SER A 271 3.08 25.50 8.01
C SER A 271 3.80 24.77 6.88
N ARG A 272 4.99 24.22 7.15
CA ARG A 272 5.76 23.42 6.18
C ARG A 272 5.01 22.17 5.73
N TYR A 273 4.30 21.51 6.64
CA TYR A 273 3.59 20.25 6.34
C TYR A 273 2.11 20.43 6.02
N TRP A 274 1.52 21.59 6.31
CA TRP A 274 0.07 21.81 6.19
C TRP A 274 -0.52 21.48 4.82
N ASN A 275 0.21 21.78 3.75
CA ASN A 275 -0.17 21.46 2.37
C ASN A 275 0.80 20.44 1.75
N GLY A 276 1.49 19.67 2.59
CA GLY A 276 2.43 18.64 2.16
C GLY A 276 1.72 17.48 1.44
N SER A 277 2.52 16.58 0.86
CA SER A 277 2.00 15.34 0.29
C SER A 277 1.17 14.54 1.31
N GLN A 278 0.01 14.04 0.88
CA GLN A 278 -0.91 13.23 1.69
C GLN A 278 -1.24 11.94 0.92
N ARG A 279 -0.48 10.87 1.16
CA ARG A 279 -0.64 9.58 0.47
C ARG A 279 -2.04 9.00 0.65
N LEU A 280 -2.59 9.08 1.86
CA LEU A 280 -3.94 8.59 2.15
C LEU A 280 -4.99 9.31 1.30
N GLN A 281 -4.86 10.64 1.18
CA GLN A 281 -5.77 11.44 0.35
C GLN A 281 -5.71 11.06 -1.13
N ALA A 282 -4.50 10.75 -1.63
CA ALA A 282 -4.30 10.33 -3.01
C ALA A 282 -5.06 9.04 -3.39
N LEU A 283 -5.38 8.17 -2.41
CA LEU A 283 -6.17 6.96 -2.65
C LEU A 283 -7.61 7.27 -3.10
N PHE A 284 -8.14 8.44 -2.73
CA PHE A 284 -9.54 8.82 -3.02
C PHE A 284 -9.74 10.13 -3.80
N SER A 285 -8.68 10.90 -4.04
CA SER A 285 -8.76 12.19 -4.75
C SER A 285 -8.18 12.19 -6.17
N GLU A 286 -7.17 11.35 -6.46
CA GLU A 286 -6.42 11.40 -7.74
C GLU A 286 -7.17 10.83 -8.96
N HIS A 287 -8.17 9.99 -8.72
CA HIS A 287 -8.84 9.16 -9.73
C HIS A 287 -10.35 9.43 -9.80
N THR A 288 -10.76 10.66 -9.50
CA THR A 288 -12.17 11.07 -9.39
C THR A 288 -12.88 11.22 -10.74
N THR A 289 -12.15 11.40 -11.84
CA THR A 289 -12.72 11.54 -13.20
C THR A 289 -12.17 10.48 -14.15
N TYR A 290 -13.05 9.89 -14.98
CA TYR A 290 -12.69 8.87 -15.98
C TYR A 290 -11.67 9.39 -17.02
N SER A 291 -11.80 10.64 -17.46
CA SER A 291 -10.89 11.28 -18.44
C SER A 291 -9.46 11.44 -17.94
N ASP A 292 -9.28 11.42 -16.62
CA ASP A 292 -8.00 11.79 -16.02
C ASP A 292 -7.15 10.55 -15.73
N TRP A 293 -7.68 9.35 -15.93
CA TRP A 293 -6.98 8.11 -15.63
C TRP A 293 -6.83 7.21 -16.88
N PRO A 294 -5.65 7.21 -17.51
CA PRO A 294 -5.39 6.43 -18.72
C PRO A 294 -5.62 4.92 -18.57
N LEU A 295 -5.34 4.36 -17.39
CA LEU A 295 -5.58 2.94 -17.11
C LEU A 295 -7.07 2.58 -17.15
N LEU A 296 -7.93 3.43 -16.58
CA LEU A 296 -9.38 3.18 -16.63
C LEU A 296 -9.92 3.32 -18.05
N GLN A 297 -9.35 4.23 -18.84
CA GLN A 297 -9.70 4.36 -20.26
C GLN A 297 -9.36 3.10 -21.07
N ALA A 298 -8.25 2.44 -20.75
CA ALA A 298 -7.84 1.19 -21.39
C ALA A 298 -8.87 0.05 -21.21
N LEU A 299 -9.66 0.06 -20.13
CA LEU A 299 -10.74 -0.92 -19.93
C LEU A 299 -11.98 -0.66 -20.82
N GLY A 300 -12.08 0.54 -21.41
CA GLY A 300 -13.25 0.98 -22.18
C GLY A 300 -14.52 1.15 -21.32
N LYS A 301 -15.64 1.53 -21.94
CA LYS A 301 -16.94 1.65 -21.27
C LYS A 301 -17.70 0.32 -21.33
N ARG A 302 -18.27 -0.11 -20.21
CA ARG A 302 -19.18 -1.28 -20.15
C ARG A 302 -20.59 -0.87 -20.55
N SER A 303 -21.15 -1.49 -21.58
CA SER A 303 -22.57 -1.37 -21.92
C SER A 303 -23.35 -2.51 -21.28
N PHE A 304 -24.44 -2.18 -20.57
CA PHE A 304 -25.41 -3.16 -20.11
C PHE A 304 -26.53 -3.27 -21.14
N ASN A 305 -26.75 -4.47 -21.66
CA ASN A 305 -27.82 -4.73 -22.61
C ASN A 305 -29.13 -5.06 -21.87
N SER A 306 -29.73 -4.07 -21.20
CA SER A 306 -30.94 -4.22 -20.37
C SER A 306 -32.09 -4.95 -21.07
N TRP A 307 -32.18 -4.83 -22.40
CA TRP A 307 -33.21 -5.48 -23.20
C TRP A 307 -33.19 -7.01 -23.11
N GLN A 308 -32.03 -7.63 -22.89
CA GLN A 308 -31.89 -9.09 -22.82
C GLN A 308 -32.58 -9.65 -21.58
N VAL A 309 -32.51 -8.93 -20.46
CA VAL A 309 -33.21 -9.30 -19.22
C VAL A 309 -34.72 -9.19 -19.40
N ILE A 310 -35.19 -8.12 -20.06
CA ILE A 310 -36.61 -7.91 -20.33
C ILE A 310 -37.17 -9.02 -21.24
N VAL A 311 -36.45 -9.36 -22.31
CA VAL A 311 -36.84 -10.45 -23.23
C VAL A 311 -36.87 -11.79 -22.49
N PHE A 312 -35.87 -12.07 -21.65
CA PHE A 312 -35.85 -13.28 -20.83
C PHE A 312 -37.05 -13.36 -19.88
N LEU A 313 -37.36 -12.28 -19.15
CA LEU A 313 -38.52 -12.23 -18.24
C LEU A 313 -39.84 -12.40 -18.98
N ALA A 314 -39.98 -11.82 -20.18
CA ALA A 314 -41.18 -11.98 -21.01
C ALA A 314 -41.36 -13.45 -21.46
N ILE A 315 -40.30 -14.09 -21.97
CA ILE A 315 -40.32 -15.50 -22.37
C ILE A 315 -40.65 -16.38 -21.17
N PHE A 316 -40.01 -16.15 -20.02
CA PHE A 316 -40.24 -16.91 -18.80
C PHE A 316 -41.69 -16.77 -18.30
N GLY A 317 -42.25 -15.55 -18.32
CA GLY A 317 -43.64 -15.31 -17.97
C GLY A 317 -44.63 -16.05 -18.88
N ILE A 318 -44.36 -16.10 -20.19
CA ILE A 318 -45.16 -16.87 -21.16
C ILE A 318 -45.06 -18.38 -20.90
N LEU A 319 -43.87 -18.88 -20.59
CA LEU A 319 -43.63 -20.29 -20.31
C LEU A 319 -44.34 -20.76 -19.03
N VAL A 320 -44.23 -19.98 -17.94
CA VAL A 320 -44.81 -20.34 -16.63
C VAL A 320 -46.31 -20.10 -16.58
N GLY A 321 -46.83 -19.08 -17.26
CA GLY A 321 -48.25 -18.77 -17.28
C GLY A 321 -48.99 -19.54 -18.38
N PRO A 322 -49.15 -18.96 -19.58
CA PRO A 322 -49.91 -19.57 -20.67
C PRO A 322 -49.49 -21.00 -21.03
N VAL A 323 -48.20 -21.24 -21.27
CA VAL A 323 -47.75 -22.54 -21.78
C VAL A 323 -47.90 -23.63 -20.72
N ASN A 324 -47.53 -23.35 -19.48
CA ASN A 324 -47.66 -24.32 -18.40
C ASN A 324 -49.14 -24.65 -18.11
N LEU A 325 -50.02 -23.65 -18.06
CA LEU A 325 -51.44 -23.84 -17.72
C LEU A 325 -52.26 -24.47 -18.87
N PHE A 326 -52.00 -24.07 -20.11
CA PHE A 326 -52.82 -24.52 -21.25
C PHE A 326 -52.23 -25.73 -21.98
N VAL A 327 -50.91 -25.94 -21.95
CA VAL A 327 -50.24 -27.01 -22.70
C VAL A 327 -49.70 -28.12 -21.78
N LEU A 328 -48.94 -27.76 -20.74
CA LEU A 328 -48.24 -28.77 -19.91
C LEU A 328 -49.11 -29.36 -18.79
N ALA A 329 -50.02 -28.56 -18.24
CA ALA A 329 -50.96 -28.97 -17.18
C ALA A 329 -52.41 -28.50 -17.46
N PRO A 330 -53.01 -28.91 -18.59
CA PRO A 330 -54.37 -28.54 -18.96
C PRO A 330 -55.41 -29.05 -17.94
N ALA A 331 -56.64 -28.54 -18.05
CA ALA A 331 -57.75 -28.91 -17.17
C ALA A 331 -57.89 -30.44 -17.06
N GLY A 332 -57.90 -30.96 -15.82
CA GLY A 332 -57.90 -32.39 -15.51
C GLY A 332 -56.53 -32.99 -15.13
N ARG A 333 -55.40 -32.33 -15.42
CA ARG A 333 -54.04 -32.77 -15.06
C ARG A 333 -53.26 -31.75 -14.24
N ARG A 334 -53.97 -30.89 -13.49
CA ARG A 334 -53.38 -29.78 -12.71
C ARG A 334 -52.35 -30.23 -11.67
N HIS A 335 -52.39 -31.48 -11.22
CA HIS A 335 -51.34 -32.05 -10.36
C HIS A 335 -49.94 -31.98 -11.01
N ARG A 336 -49.83 -31.93 -12.34
CA ARG A 336 -48.55 -31.77 -13.05
C ARG A 336 -47.89 -30.41 -12.77
N LEU A 337 -48.65 -29.38 -12.40
CA LEU A 337 -48.11 -28.06 -12.01
C LEU A 337 -47.11 -28.16 -10.86
N PHE A 338 -47.26 -29.14 -9.97
CA PHE A 338 -46.33 -29.38 -8.86
C PHE A 338 -44.95 -29.86 -9.32
N VAL A 339 -44.83 -30.36 -10.55
CA VAL A 339 -43.56 -30.83 -11.13
C VAL A 339 -43.08 -29.90 -12.24
N THR A 340 -43.98 -29.43 -13.11
CA THR A 340 -43.62 -28.60 -14.27
C THR A 340 -43.18 -27.19 -13.87
N THR A 341 -43.78 -26.59 -12.83
CA THR A 341 -43.38 -25.25 -12.37
C THR A 341 -41.97 -25.26 -11.76
N PRO A 342 -41.60 -26.20 -10.86
CA PRO A 342 -40.22 -26.34 -10.42
C PRO A 342 -39.22 -26.63 -11.55
N LEU A 343 -39.56 -27.53 -12.50
CA LEU A 343 -38.67 -27.87 -13.60
C LEU A 343 -38.44 -26.69 -14.56
N LEU A 344 -39.49 -25.95 -14.93
CA LEU A 344 -39.35 -24.74 -15.75
C LEU A 344 -38.52 -23.67 -15.03
N SER A 345 -38.72 -23.51 -13.71
CA SER A 345 -37.95 -22.57 -12.90
C SER A 345 -36.47 -22.98 -12.80
N LEU A 346 -36.18 -24.26 -12.66
CA LEU A 346 -34.82 -24.80 -12.66
C LEU A 346 -34.15 -24.58 -14.02
N GLY A 347 -34.84 -24.91 -15.12
CA GLY A 347 -34.34 -24.69 -16.48
C GLY A 347 -34.08 -23.21 -16.76
N ALA A 348 -35.01 -22.33 -16.39
CA ALA A 348 -34.84 -20.88 -16.51
C ALA A 348 -33.66 -20.38 -15.68
N SER A 349 -33.46 -20.91 -14.46
CA SER A 349 -32.31 -20.57 -13.62
C SER A 349 -31.00 -20.97 -14.28
N VAL A 350 -30.91 -22.18 -14.85
CA VAL A 350 -29.72 -22.63 -15.59
C VAL A 350 -29.45 -21.76 -16.81
N VAL A 351 -30.48 -21.43 -17.59
CA VAL A 351 -30.35 -20.53 -18.75
C VAL A 351 -29.89 -19.15 -18.32
N MET A 352 -30.45 -18.59 -17.24
CA MET A 352 -30.06 -17.29 -16.72
C MET A 352 -28.60 -17.28 -16.24
N VAL A 353 -28.16 -18.33 -15.52
CA VAL A 353 -26.75 -18.50 -15.15
C VAL A 353 -25.87 -18.56 -16.39
N GLY A 354 -26.26 -19.32 -17.41
CA GLY A 354 -25.55 -19.41 -18.69
C GLY A 354 -25.42 -18.06 -19.39
N ILE A 355 -26.50 -17.26 -19.42
CA ILE A 355 -26.50 -15.91 -19.98
C ILE A 355 -25.55 -14.99 -19.19
N ILE A 356 -25.59 -15.02 -17.85
CA ILE A 356 -24.70 -14.22 -17.00
C ILE A 356 -23.24 -14.59 -17.28
N LEU A 357 -22.91 -15.89 -17.33
CA LEU A 357 -21.53 -16.34 -17.60
C LEU A 357 -21.06 -15.97 -19.00
N PHE A 358 -21.95 -15.97 -20.00
CA PHE A 358 -21.61 -15.58 -21.36
C PHE A 358 -21.41 -14.07 -21.53
N GLN A 359 -22.24 -13.25 -20.87
CA GLN A 359 -22.16 -11.78 -20.95
C GLN A 359 -21.05 -11.21 -20.08
N ASP A 360 -20.95 -11.66 -18.83
CA ASP A 360 -20.01 -11.12 -17.87
C ASP A 360 -18.66 -11.85 -17.92
N GLY A 361 -18.63 -13.08 -18.44
CA GLY A 361 -17.44 -13.92 -18.46
C GLY A 361 -17.07 -14.50 -17.09
N ILE A 362 -16.09 -15.40 -17.10
CA ILE A 362 -15.43 -15.91 -15.88
C ILE A 362 -14.06 -15.23 -15.76
N GLY A 363 -13.73 -14.80 -14.53
CA GLY A 363 -12.50 -14.08 -14.23
C GLY A 363 -12.62 -12.57 -14.51
N GLY A 364 -11.60 -11.97 -15.11
CA GLY A 364 -11.63 -10.55 -15.46
C GLY A 364 -10.55 -10.16 -16.46
N THR A 365 -10.57 -8.88 -16.85
CA THR A 365 -9.52 -8.24 -17.63
C THR A 365 -9.01 -7.02 -16.88
N GLY A 366 -7.77 -6.61 -17.15
CA GLY A 366 -7.15 -5.51 -16.44
C GLY A 366 -6.05 -4.80 -17.24
N ALA A 367 -5.62 -3.65 -16.73
CA ALA A 367 -4.46 -2.92 -17.21
C ALA A 367 -3.60 -2.48 -16.01
N ARG A 368 -2.27 -2.39 -16.23
CA ARG A 368 -1.28 -2.02 -15.21
C ARG A 368 -0.37 -0.91 -15.71
N SER A 369 -0.02 -0.01 -14.79
CA SER A 369 1.10 0.92 -14.95
C SER A 369 2.10 0.64 -13.85
N VAL A 370 3.36 0.46 -14.21
CA VAL A 370 4.42 0.03 -13.30
C VAL A 370 5.60 0.96 -13.47
N PHE A 371 6.04 1.55 -12.36
CA PHE A 371 7.32 2.22 -12.25
C PHE A 371 8.27 1.34 -11.45
N ILE A 372 9.47 1.12 -12.00
CA ILE A 372 10.53 0.32 -11.42
C ILE A 372 11.74 1.24 -11.29
N GLU A 373 12.20 1.46 -10.06
CA GLU A 373 13.48 2.08 -9.79
C GLU A 373 14.49 0.99 -9.43
N LEU A 374 15.58 0.91 -10.16
CA LEU A 374 16.64 -0.08 -10.00
C LEU A 374 17.84 0.54 -9.31
N GLU A 375 18.28 -0.11 -8.24
CA GLU A 375 19.46 0.28 -7.47
C GLU A 375 20.40 -0.91 -7.33
N PRO A 376 21.31 -1.10 -8.31
CA PRO A 376 22.23 -2.23 -8.33
C PRO A 376 23.14 -2.30 -7.10
N GLU A 377 23.55 -1.15 -6.54
CA GLU A 377 24.38 -1.10 -5.33
C GLU A 377 23.65 -1.69 -4.10
N GLU A 378 22.33 -1.56 -4.06
CA GLU A 378 21.47 -2.08 -2.99
C GLU A 378 20.95 -3.50 -3.30
N ALA A 379 21.25 -4.05 -4.48
CA ALA A 379 20.69 -5.29 -5.00
C ALA A 379 19.15 -5.35 -4.88
N ALA A 380 18.50 -4.22 -5.18
CA ALA A 380 17.07 -4.02 -4.99
C ALA A 380 16.41 -3.27 -6.15
N ALA A 381 15.12 -3.52 -6.33
CA ALA A 381 14.23 -2.73 -7.16
C ALA A 381 13.03 -2.25 -6.33
N TYR A 382 12.68 -0.98 -6.53
CA TYR A 382 11.56 -0.32 -5.88
C TYR A 382 10.42 -0.21 -6.88
N VAL A 383 9.35 -0.94 -6.63
CA VAL A 383 8.24 -1.06 -7.58
C VAL A 383 7.02 -0.35 -7.03
N THR A 384 6.49 0.57 -7.84
CA THR A 384 5.14 1.14 -7.65
C THR A 384 4.27 0.77 -8.83
N GLN A 385 3.22 -0.01 -8.58
CA GLN A 385 2.28 -0.50 -9.57
C GLN A 385 0.87 0.05 -9.28
N LYS A 386 0.29 0.75 -10.25
CA LYS A 386 -1.16 1.03 -10.29
C LYS A 386 -1.80 0.00 -11.20
N GLN A 387 -2.92 -0.58 -10.77
CA GLN A 387 -3.67 -1.52 -11.58
C GLN A 387 -5.17 -1.25 -11.50
N VAL A 388 -5.87 -1.57 -12.58
CA VAL A 388 -7.33 -1.50 -12.66
C VAL A 388 -7.84 -2.77 -13.34
N SER A 389 -8.95 -3.29 -12.85
CA SER A 389 -9.55 -4.50 -13.40
C SER A 389 -11.07 -4.38 -13.49
N ARG A 390 -11.62 -5.07 -14.48
CA ARG A 390 -13.04 -5.35 -14.61
C ARG A 390 -13.24 -6.85 -14.46
N THR A 391 -14.07 -7.25 -13.51
CA THR A 391 -14.38 -8.64 -13.25
C THR A 391 -15.75 -9.04 -13.78
N GLY A 392 -15.83 -10.26 -14.28
CA GLY A 392 -17.06 -11.01 -14.48
C GLY A 392 -17.39 -11.80 -13.22
N VAL A 393 -17.85 -13.03 -13.39
CA VAL A 393 -18.06 -13.95 -12.26
C VAL A 393 -16.70 -14.47 -11.77
N LEU A 394 -16.40 -14.21 -10.50
CA LEU A 394 -15.24 -14.77 -9.81
C LEU A 394 -15.63 -16.04 -9.05
N LEU A 395 -14.87 -17.11 -9.25
CA LEU A 395 -14.99 -18.36 -8.47
C LEU A 395 -14.18 -18.32 -7.17
N GLY A 396 -13.23 -17.39 -7.08
CA GLY A 396 -12.44 -17.07 -5.90
C GLY A 396 -11.90 -15.65 -6.01
N ALA A 397 -11.85 -14.94 -4.89
CA ALA A 397 -11.36 -13.57 -4.79
C ALA A 397 -10.03 -13.45 -4.02
N GLY A 398 -9.57 -14.57 -3.44
CA GLY A 398 -8.30 -14.63 -2.72
C GLY A 398 -7.11 -14.85 -3.65
N PHE A 399 -5.97 -14.28 -3.27
CA PHE A 399 -4.70 -14.45 -3.98
C PHE A 399 -3.54 -14.36 -3.00
N ASP A 400 -2.39 -14.91 -3.36
CA ASP A 400 -1.17 -14.80 -2.55
C ASP A 400 -0.25 -13.73 -3.13
N ALA A 401 0.19 -12.81 -2.27
CA ALA A 401 1.22 -11.84 -2.65
C ALA A 401 2.58 -12.53 -2.70
N ARG A 402 3.25 -12.51 -3.85
CA ARG A 402 4.57 -13.16 -4.04
C ARG A 402 5.65 -12.65 -3.08
N GLN A 403 5.54 -11.39 -2.69
CA GLN A 403 6.49 -10.71 -1.83
C GLN A 403 5.77 -9.71 -0.90
N PRO A 404 6.39 -9.33 0.22
CA PRO A 404 5.87 -8.29 1.10
C PRO A 404 5.58 -7.02 0.31
N SER A 405 4.32 -6.59 0.34
CA SER A 405 3.85 -5.44 -0.42
C SER A 405 2.74 -4.71 0.34
N LEU A 406 2.68 -3.40 0.10
CA LEU A 406 1.57 -2.56 0.50
C LEU A 406 0.57 -2.56 -0.67
N ILE A 407 -0.63 -3.10 -0.44
CA ILE A 407 -1.72 -3.16 -1.43
C ILE A 407 -2.89 -2.35 -0.89
N GLU A 408 -3.24 -1.27 -1.59
CA GLU A 408 -4.27 -0.33 -1.17
C GLU A 408 -5.32 -0.17 -2.28
N PRO A 409 -6.60 -0.46 -2.01
CA PRO A 409 -7.68 -0.15 -2.94
C PRO A 409 -7.72 1.35 -3.28
N LEU A 410 -8.15 1.66 -4.51
CA LEU A 410 -8.34 3.02 -5.00
C LEU A 410 -9.83 3.28 -5.22
N THR A 411 -10.32 4.47 -4.85
CA THR A 411 -11.68 4.86 -5.25
C THR A 411 -11.71 5.18 -6.73
N LEU A 412 -12.77 4.73 -7.42
CA LEU A 412 -12.96 5.03 -8.84
C LEU A 412 -14.11 6.02 -9.06
N PRO A 413 -14.21 6.62 -10.26
CA PRO A 413 -15.34 7.48 -10.62
C PRO A 413 -16.67 6.74 -10.48
N ASP A 414 -17.73 7.47 -10.18
CA ASP A 414 -19.05 6.87 -9.96
C ASP A 414 -19.59 6.18 -11.23
N SER A 415 -19.96 4.91 -11.08
CA SER A 415 -20.66 4.11 -12.07
C SER A 415 -21.35 2.92 -11.40
N GLU A 416 -22.30 2.28 -12.09
CA GLU A 416 -23.03 1.10 -11.60
C GLU A 416 -22.11 -0.10 -11.27
N TRP A 417 -20.91 -0.11 -11.86
CA TRP A 417 -19.93 -1.19 -11.75
C TRP A 417 -18.89 -0.94 -10.68
N VAL A 418 -18.80 0.27 -10.13
CA VAL A 418 -17.81 0.64 -9.11
C VAL A 418 -18.46 0.56 -7.74
N LYS A 419 -17.84 -0.20 -6.83
CA LYS A 419 -18.30 -0.34 -5.45
C LYS A 419 -17.59 0.60 -4.47
N LEU A 420 -16.30 0.84 -4.69
CA LEU A 420 -15.49 1.77 -3.91
C LEU A 420 -15.34 3.10 -4.66
N LYS A 421 -16.00 4.14 -4.14
CA LYS A 421 -16.09 5.47 -4.76
C LYS A 421 -16.12 6.56 -3.68
N ASN A 422 -15.92 7.81 -4.09
CA ASN A 422 -15.86 8.96 -3.19
C ASN A 422 -17.24 9.66 -2.99
N THR A 423 -18.34 8.93 -3.19
CA THR A 423 -19.73 9.39 -2.94
C THR A 423 -20.26 8.80 -1.64
N HIS A 424 -21.49 9.12 -1.21
CA HIS A 424 -22.13 8.63 0.04
C HIS A 424 -22.73 7.23 -0.01
N ASP A 425 -22.81 6.62 -1.19
CA ASP A 425 -23.35 5.27 -1.41
C ASP A 425 -22.29 4.19 -1.74
N ALA A 426 -21.00 4.53 -1.66
CA ALA A 426 -19.89 3.58 -1.70
C ALA A 426 -20.01 2.47 -0.64
N GLN A 427 -19.62 1.27 -1.04
CA GLN A 427 -19.56 0.09 -0.20
C GLN A 427 -18.32 0.15 0.71
N PRO A 428 -18.42 -0.29 1.98
CA PRO A 428 -17.26 -0.39 2.86
C PRO A 428 -16.22 -1.39 2.33
N VAL A 429 -14.96 -1.07 2.60
CA VAL A 429 -13.82 -1.93 2.29
C VAL A 429 -13.67 -2.98 3.38
N ASN A 430 -13.70 -4.27 3.01
CA ASN A 430 -13.48 -5.40 3.92
C ASN A 430 -12.33 -6.26 3.39
N LEU A 431 -11.15 -6.13 3.99
CA LEU A 431 -9.92 -6.79 3.55
C LEU A 431 -9.47 -7.84 4.56
N THR A 432 -8.85 -8.90 4.06
CA THR A 432 -8.23 -9.93 4.90
C THR A 432 -6.80 -10.18 4.47
N HIS A 433 -5.93 -10.37 5.46
CA HIS A 433 -4.50 -10.64 5.28
C HIS A 433 -4.09 -11.78 6.24
N ASN A 434 -3.68 -12.92 5.69
CA ASN A 434 -3.13 -14.02 6.50
C ASN A 434 -1.84 -14.54 5.86
N GLY A 435 -0.69 -14.16 6.42
CA GLY A 435 0.62 -14.44 5.81
C GLY A 435 0.71 -13.84 4.39
N ALA A 436 1.05 -14.66 3.40
CA ALA A 436 1.06 -14.21 1.99
C ALA A 436 -0.35 -14.02 1.41
N SER A 437 -1.38 -14.62 2.03
CA SER A 437 -2.72 -14.64 1.48
C SER A 437 -3.46 -13.32 1.69
N ARG A 438 -4.15 -12.89 0.65
CA ARG A 438 -4.99 -11.68 0.57
C ARG A 438 -6.39 -12.10 0.15
N GLY A 439 -7.40 -11.48 0.76
CA GLY A 439 -8.79 -11.79 0.42
C GLY A 439 -9.77 -10.71 0.87
N GLY A 440 -11.05 -11.06 0.87
CA GLY A 440 -12.12 -10.07 1.02
C GLY A 440 -12.29 -9.30 -0.28
N ASN A 441 -12.53 -7.99 -0.17
CA ASN A 441 -13.00 -7.17 -1.27
C ASN A 441 -11.86 -6.50 -2.06
N PHE A 442 -10.63 -7.03 -1.99
CA PHE A 442 -9.57 -6.67 -2.95
C PHE A 442 -10.03 -6.93 -4.38
N PHE A 443 -10.72 -8.06 -4.59
CA PHE A 443 -11.41 -8.37 -5.83
C PHE A 443 -12.86 -8.74 -5.53
N GLN A 444 -13.80 -8.12 -6.22
CA GLN A 444 -15.22 -8.47 -6.14
C GLN A 444 -15.72 -8.95 -7.51
N SER A 445 -16.76 -9.77 -7.49
CA SER A 445 -17.44 -10.23 -8.72
C SER A 445 -18.17 -9.05 -9.38
N ARG A 446 -18.19 -9.03 -10.72
CA ARG A 446 -18.98 -8.09 -11.53
C ARG A 446 -18.70 -6.61 -11.23
N THR A 447 -17.44 -6.26 -10.95
CA THR A 447 -17.05 -4.94 -10.42
C THR A 447 -15.85 -4.37 -11.18
N GLU A 448 -15.79 -3.05 -11.30
CA GLU A 448 -14.60 -2.29 -11.67
C GLU A 448 -13.90 -1.79 -10.40
N GLN A 449 -12.60 -2.03 -10.32
CA GLN A 449 -11.82 -1.79 -9.11
C GLN A 449 -10.36 -1.48 -9.45
N GLY A 450 -9.73 -0.65 -8.63
CA GLY A 450 -8.34 -0.28 -8.76
C GLY A 450 -7.56 -0.53 -7.48
N GLN A 451 -6.25 -0.78 -7.64
CA GLN A 451 -5.33 -0.92 -6.52
C GLN A 451 -4.01 -0.22 -6.80
N LEU A 452 -3.40 0.32 -5.75
CA LEU A 452 -2.02 0.77 -5.71
C LEU A 452 -1.20 -0.27 -4.94
N ILE A 453 -0.10 -0.70 -5.53
CA ILE A 453 0.80 -1.71 -4.99
C ILE A 453 2.21 -1.13 -4.92
N ARG A 454 2.85 -1.26 -3.76
CA ARG A 454 4.26 -0.91 -3.56
C ARG A 454 5.02 -2.10 -3.01
N ALA A 455 6.20 -2.36 -3.53
CA ALA A 455 7.03 -3.47 -3.12
C ALA A 455 8.52 -3.17 -3.29
N VAL A 456 9.34 -3.81 -2.46
CA VAL A 456 10.80 -3.87 -2.61
C VAL A 456 11.16 -5.29 -3.05
N ILE A 457 11.89 -5.41 -4.16
CA ILE A 457 12.24 -6.68 -4.79
C ILE A 457 13.75 -6.85 -4.71
N SER A 458 14.22 -7.92 -4.09
CA SER A 458 15.65 -8.24 -4.17
C SER A 458 15.98 -8.72 -5.57
N THR A 459 16.96 -8.11 -6.22
CA THR A 459 17.31 -8.41 -7.61
C THR A 459 18.77 -8.10 -7.92
N ARG A 460 19.29 -8.75 -8.96
CA ARG A 460 20.61 -8.44 -9.57
C ARG A 460 20.48 -7.78 -10.94
N ALA A 461 19.25 -7.42 -11.32
CA ALA A 461 18.96 -6.76 -12.57
C ALA A 461 19.69 -5.42 -12.64
N ARG A 462 20.41 -5.22 -13.74
CA ARG A 462 21.19 -4.00 -13.98
C ARG A 462 21.41 -3.78 -15.47
N LEU A 463 21.80 -2.57 -15.83
CA LEU A 463 22.39 -2.25 -17.11
C LEU A 463 23.89 -2.02 -16.91
N GLU A 464 24.69 -2.72 -17.69
CA GLU A 464 26.15 -2.57 -17.68
C GLU A 464 26.57 -1.68 -18.84
N VAL A 465 27.18 -0.53 -18.55
CA VAL A 465 27.62 0.42 -19.58
C VAL A 465 29.13 0.37 -19.71
N THR A 466 29.61 0.02 -20.90
CA THR A 466 31.00 0.23 -21.29
C THR A 466 31.12 1.67 -21.84
N PRO A 467 31.90 2.56 -21.18
CA PRO A 467 32.08 3.92 -21.63
C PRO A 467 32.69 3.99 -23.04
N ALA A 468 32.45 5.11 -23.73
CA ALA A 468 33.09 5.36 -25.00
C ALA A 468 34.63 5.46 -24.85
N PRO A 469 35.43 4.88 -25.76
CA PRO A 469 36.88 5.01 -25.75
C PRO A 469 37.36 6.45 -25.96
N SER A 470 36.56 7.27 -26.64
CA SER A 470 36.81 8.69 -26.93
C SER A 470 35.51 9.51 -26.84
N PRO A 471 35.56 10.84 -26.64
CA PRO A 471 34.38 11.69 -26.47
C PRO A 471 33.41 11.71 -27.67
N ASP A 472 33.89 11.35 -28.86
CA ASP A 472 33.12 11.33 -30.11
C ASP A 472 32.56 9.92 -30.44
N GLU A 473 32.95 8.89 -29.70
CA GLU A 473 32.45 7.53 -29.87
C GLU A 473 31.24 7.25 -28.97
N ALA A 474 30.42 6.29 -29.39
CA ALA A 474 29.25 5.90 -28.62
C ALA A 474 29.61 4.89 -27.51
N PRO A 475 29.08 5.06 -26.29
CA PRO A 475 29.11 4.01 -25.28
C PRO A 475 28.28 2.81 -25.73
N SER A 476 28.56 1.65 -25.13
CA SER A 476 27.78 0.44 -25.36
C SER A 476 27.17 -0.07 -24.07
N VAL A 477 25.97 -0.65 -24.16
CA VAL A 477 25.21 -1.15 -23.02
C VAL A 477 24.94 -2.65 -23.18
N VAL A 478 24.98 -3.38 -22.07
CA VAL A 478 24.54 -4.76 -21.95
C VAL A 478 23.36 -4.81 -20.98
N SER A 479 22.28 -5.47 -21.41
CA SER A 479 21.10 -5.62 -20.55
C SER A 479 21.17 -6.90 -19.72
N ALA A 480 21.12 -6.76 -18.40
CA ALA A 480 20.94 -7.88 -17.46
C ALA A 480 19.60 -7.76 -16.70
N LEU A 481 18.59 -7.13 -17.31
CA LEU A 481 17.33 -6.78 -16.63
C LEU A 481 16.33 -7.93 -16.47
N GLY A 482 16.47 -9.03 -17.22
CA GLY A 482 15.51 -10.14 -17.24
C GLY A 482 14.30 -9.90 -18.14
N PHE A 483 14.24 -8.76 -18.85
CA PHE A 483 13.23 -8.43 -19.85
C PHE A 483 13.83 -7.62 -21.02
N THR A 484 13.04 -7.43 -22.07
CA THR A 484 13.43 -6.65 -23.25
C THR A 484 13.13 -5.17 -23.04
N VAL A 485 14.17 -4.35 -23.16
CA VAL A 485 14.05 -2.89 -23.17
C VAL A 485 13.63 -2.44 -24.56
N GLN A 486 12.52 -1.70 -24.66
CA GLN A 486 12.00 -1.22 -25.95
C GLN A 486 12.66 0.09 -26.35
N GLU A 487 12.69 1.02 -25.42
CA GLU A 487 13.25 2.36 -25.58
C GLU A 487 14.08 2.66 -24.33
N MET A 488 15.21 3.35 -24.52
CA MET A 488 16.10 3.73 -23.42
C MET A 488 16.77 5.05 -23.71
N TYR A 489 16.94 5.86 -22.68
CA TYR A 489 17.82 7.01 -22.65
C TYR A 489 18.82 6.84 -21.50
N TYR A 490 20.08 7.16 -21.75
CA TYR A 490 21.15 7.10 -20.77
C TYR A 490 21.93 8.41 -20.79
N ALA A 491 22.13 8.99 -19.62
CA ALA A 491 22.97 10.17 -19.44
C ALA A 491 24.32 9.74 -18.85
N ASP A 492 25.40 9.97 -19.59
CA ASP A 492 26.75 9.61 -19.14
C ASP A 492 27.29 10.60 -18.08
N ALA A 493 28.44 10.25 -17.50
CA ALA A 493 29.12 11.09 -16.50
C ALA A 493 29.53 12.48 -17.03
N ASN A 494 29.71 12.63 -18.34
CA ASN A 494 30.10 13.88 -19.01
C ASN A 494 28.88 14.71 -19.46
N GLY A 495 27.66 14.26 -19.17
CA GLY A 495 26.41 14.91 -19.57
C GLY A 495 25.99 14.60 -21.01
N GLY A 496 26.67 13.68 -21.70
CA GLY A 496 26.26 13.16 -23.01
C GLY A 496 24.98 12.32 -22.88
N LEU A 497 24.02 12.59 -23.75
CA LEU A 497 22.75 11.87 -23.79
C LEU A 497 22.74 10.87 -24.94
N TRP A 498 22.37 9.63 -24.62
CA TRP A 498 22.43 8.49 -25.52
C TRP A 498 21.11 7.73 -25.51
N THR A 499 20.77 7.08 -26.61
CA THR A 499 19.56 6.28 -26.76
C THR A 499 19.80 4.99 -27.54
N LEU A 500 18.90 4.03 -27.39
CA LEU A 500 18.89 2.80 -28.18
C LEU A 500 18.30 3.03 -29.57
N ALA A 501 18.95 2.48 -30.60
CA ALA A 501 18.43 2.48 -31.97
C ALA A 501 17.36 1.39 -32.20
N SER A 502 17.39 0.32 -31.41
CA SER A 502 16.46 -0.81 -31.50
C SER A 502 16.25 -1.44 -30.11
N PRO A 503 15.16 -2.20 -29.90
CA PRO A 503 14.94 -2.92 -28.65
C PRO A 503 16.13 -3.81 -28.26
N LEU A 504 16.44 -3.87 -26.96
CA LEU A 504 17.56 -4.60 -26.38
C LEU A 504 17.06 -5.74 -25.49
N ALA A 505 17.24 -6.98 -25.93
CA ALA A 505 16.90 -8.15 -25.12
C ALA A 505 17.94 -8.39 -24.02
N THR A 506 17.55 -9.13 -22.98
CA THR A 506 18.47 -9.53 -21.90
C THR A 506 19.64 -10.37 -22.46
N GLY A 507 20.85 -10.10 -21.99
CA GLY A 507 22.10 -10.72 -22.41
C GLY A 507 22.71 -10.15 -23.69
N GLN A 508 22.03 -9.24 -24.38
CA GLN A 508 22.53 -8.62 -25.60
C GLN A 508 23.33 -7.35 -25.31
N LYS A 509 24.25 -7.03 -26.21
CA LYS A 509 25.03 -5.79 -26.25
C LYS A 509 24.56 -4.91 -27.41
N ALA A 510 24.39 -3.62 -27.17
CA ALA A 510 24.11 -2.64 -28.22
C ALA A 510 25.01 -1.40 -28.06
N ALA A 511 25.44 -0.83 -29.19
CA ALA A 511 26.00 0.51 -29.23
C ALA A 511 24.86 1.53 -29.14
N LEU A 512 25.05 2.59 -28.36
CA LEU A 512 24.06 3.66 -28.27
C LEU A 512 24.23 4.68 -29.41
N SER A 513 23.20 5.48 -29.62
CA SER A 513 23.21 6.61 -30.54
C SER A 513 23.03 7.90 -29.76
N LYS A 514 23.64 8.99 -30.22
CA LYS A 514 23.47 10.30 -29.59
C LYS A 514 22.00 10.73 -29.65
N ALA A 515 21.50 11.29 -28.56
CA ALA A 515 20.13 11.78 -28.42
C ALA A 515 20.12 13.25 -27.98
N GLU A 516 19.06 13.95 -28.37
CA GLU A 516 18.86 15.36 -28.01
C GLU A 516 18.05 15.48 -26.70
N PRO A 517 18.37 16.43 -25.81
CA PRO A 517 17.65 16.59 -24.55
C PRO A 517 16.13 16.77 -24.69
N GLU A 518 15.68 17.40 -25.77
CA GLU A 518 14.24 17.57 -26.07
C GLU A 518 13.54 16.25 -26.40
N GLN A 519 14.26 15.26 -26.95
CA GLN A 519 13.71 13.92 -27.20
C GLN A 519 13.39 13.22 -25.88
N LEU A 520 14.33 13.21 -24.95
CA LEU A 520 14.12 12.65 -23.61
C LEU A 520 13.01 13.39 -22.86
N ARG A 521 12.98 14.73 -22.89
CA ARG A 521 11.91 15.50 -22.23
C ARG A 521 10.53 15.17 -22.77
N THR A 522 10.39 15.06 -24.09
CA THR A 522 9.12 14.72 -24.75
C THR A 522 8.70 13.29 -24.42
N TRP A 523 9.65 12.35 -24.51
CA TRP A 523 9.45 10.95 -24.17
C TRP A 523 9.02 10.78 -22.71
N TRP A 524 9.74 11.43 -21.78
CA TRP A 524 9.48 11.35 -20.34
C TRP A 524 8.11 11.90 -19.98
N LYS A 525 7.75 13.09 -20.49
CA LYS A 525 6.42 13.67 -20.26
C LYS A 525 5.29 12.76 -20.76
N ALA A 526 5.46 12.12 -21.91
CA ALA A 526 4.47 11.19 -22.45
C ALA A 526 4.30 9.96 -21.54
N HIS A 527 5.40 9.37 -21.09
CA HIS A 527 5.42 8.19 -20.23
C HIS A 527 4.90 8.50 -18.81
N GLN A 528 5.30 9.64 -18.22
CA GLN A 528 4.76 10.12 -16.94
C GLN A 528 3.24 10.28 -16.98
N LYS A 529 2.69 10.87 -18.05
CA LYS A 529 1.25 11.02 -18.21
C LYS A 529 0.55 9.66 -18.32
N ALA A 530 1.17 8.71 -19.00
CA ALA A 530 0.60 7.37 -19.21
C ALA A 530 0.59 6.52 -17.93
N VAL A 531 1.63 6.63 -17.11
CA VAL A 531 1.77 5.87 -15.85
C VAL A 531 1.06 6.56 -14.67
N LYS A 532 1.07 7.90 -14.62
CA LYS A 532 0.38 8.74 -13.62
C LYS A 532 0.67 8.30 -12.17
N ILE A 533 1.95 8.13 -11.82
CA ILE A 533 2.42 7.86 -10.44
C ILE A 533 2.94 9.16 -9.82
N ALA A 534 2.53 9.43 -8.59
CA ALA A 534 2.98 10.60 -7.83
C ALA A 534 4.48 10.50 -7.50
N GLY A 535 5.20 11.62 -7.62
CA GLY A 535 6.64 11.72 -7.36
C GLY A 535 7.49 11.61 -8.63
N LEU A 536 6.96 10.99 -9.70
CA LEU A 536 7.69 10.87 -10.98
C LEU A 536 8.08 12.22 -11.59
N GLN A 537 7.29 13.25 -11.37
CA GLN A 537 7.57 14.61 -11.85
C GLN A 537 8.80 15.24 -11.20
N GLU A 538 9.22 14.73 -10.05
CA GLU A 538 10.34 15.26 -9.26
C GLU A 538 11.67 14.66 -9.71
N LEU A 539 11.65 13.52 -10.41
CA LEU A 539 12.80 12.98 -11.13
C LEU A 539 13.18 13.93 -12.28
N VAL A 540 13.99 14.94 -11.95
CA VAL A 540 14.44 15.98 -12.88
C VAL A 540 15.39 15.34 -13.89
N VAL A 541 15.06 15.52 -15.16
CA VAL A 541 15.75 15.00 -16.33
C VAL A 541 17.13 15.66 -16.49
N THR A 542 18.14 15.21 -15.73
CA THR A 542 19.55 15.03 -16.15
C THR A 542 20.39 14.47 -15.00
N PRO A 543 20.12 13.23 -14.56
CA PRO A 543 20.99 12.59 -13.59
C PRO A 543 22.21 12.01 -14.31
N GLN A 544 23.41 12.29 -13.80
CA GLN A 544 24.64 11.69 -14.31
C GLN A 544 24.65 10.20 -14.00
N ASN A 545 25.03 9.37 -14.96
CA ASN A 545 25.10 7.91 -14.83
C ASN A 545 23.78 7.20 -14.52
N GLU A 546 22.65 7.79 -14.92
CA GLU A 546 21.34 7.17 -14.81
C GLU A 546 20.71 6.93 -16.17
N PHE A 547 19.76 6.00 -16.20
CA PHE A 547 18.99 5.68 -17.39
C PHE A 547 17.49 5.75 -17.11
N PHE A 548 16.75 5.98 -18.18
CA PHE A 548 15.30 5.83 -18.25
C PHE A 548 14.98 4.86 -19.37
N ALA A 549 14.10 3.89 -19.12
CA ALA A 549 13.73 2.91 -20.11
C ALA A 549 12.23 2.60 -20.06
N ALA A 550 11.69 2.12 -21.18
CA ALA A 550 10.36 1.54 -21.25
C ALA A 550 10.43 0.08 -21.68
N ALA A 551 9.50 -0.72 -21.17
CA ALA A 551 9.36 -2.12 -21.52
C ALA A 551 7.89 -2.47 -21.78
N GLN A 552 7.66 -3.52 -22.57
CA GLN A 552 6.32 -4.08 -22.77
C GLN A 552 5.93 -5.08 -21.67
N SER A 553 6.92 -5.74 -21.06
CA SER A 553 6.72 -6.69 -19.97
C SER A 553 7.95 -6.72 -19.06
N ALA A 554 7.72 -6.97 -17.77
CA ALA A 554 8.77 -7.09 -16.75
C ALA A 554 8.30 -8.06 -15.64
N PRO A 555 8.17 -9.37 -15.96
CA PRO A 555 7.42 -10.33 -15.14
C PRO A 555 7.93 -10.47 -13.70
N ASP A 556 9.25 -10.37 -13.50
CA ASP A 556 9.87 -10.45 -12.17
C ASP A 556 9.63 -9.21 -11.30
N PHE A 557 9.17 -8.11 -11.91
CA PHE A 557 8.91 -6.84 -11.24
C PHE A 557 7.42 -6.52 -11.15
N THR A 558 6.59 -7.03 -12.06
CA THR A 558 5.14 -6.87 -11.99
C THR A 558 4.53 -7.72 -10.88
N GLN A 559 3.67 -7.09 -10.06
CA GLN A 559 2.97 -7.78 -8.99
C GLN A 559 1.74 -8.48 -9.54
N ASP A 560 1.83 -9.80 -9.69
CA ASP A 560 0.67 -10.62 -10.02
C ASP A 560 -0.24 -10.72 -8.80
N THR A 561 -1.50 -10.33 -8.98
CA THR A 561 -2.53 -10.39 -7.95
C THR A 561 -3.45 -11.59 -8.21
N LEU A 562 -4.73 -11.36 -8.54
CA LEU A 562 -5.67 -12.45 -8.76
C LEU A 562 -5.41 -13.14 -10.11
N SER A 563 -5.12 -14.44 -10.09
CA SER A 563 -4.76 -15.24 -11.28
C SER A 563 -5.85 -15.33 -12.34
N SER A 564 -7.12 -15.10 -11.98
CA SER A 564 -8.24 -15.08 -12.92
C SER A 564 -8.34 -13.78 -13.72
N ILE A 565 -7.47 -12.80 -13.48
CA ILE A 565 -7.43 -11.54 -14.23
C ILE A 565 -6.43 -11.68 -15.39
N ARG A 566 -6.91 -11.40 -16.60
CA ARG A 566 -6.08 -11.29 -17.80
C ARG A 566 -5.64 -9.84 -17.98
N TRP A 567 -4.39 -9.54 -17.65
CA TRP A 567 -3.79 -8.23 -17.87
C TRP A 567 -3.53 -8.03 -19.36
N GLN A 568 -4.25 -7.10 -19.99
CA GLN A 568 -4.22 -6.87 -21.44
C GLN A 568 -3.22 -5.79 -21.84
N GLU A 569 -2.89 -4.88 -20.94
CA GLU A 569 -2.00 -3.75 -21.19
C GLU A 569 -1.12 -3.50 -19.96
N ASP A 570 0.20 -3.51 -20.18
CA ASP A 570 1.21 -3.14 -19.19
C ASP A 570 1.99 -1.94 -19.69
N LYS A 571 2.02 -0.87 -18.90
CA LYS A 571 2.86 0.31 -19.13
C LYS A 571 4.00 0.32 -18.14
N ILE A 572 5.19 -0.05 -18.57
CA ILE A 572 6.34 -0.20 -17.69
C ILE A 572 7.37 0.88 -17.99
N ILE A 573 7.71 1.64 -16.95
CA ILE A 573 8.81 2.58 -16.92
C ILE A 573 9.86 2.06 -15.94
N VAL A 574 11.11 2.12 -16.36
CA VAL A 574 12.27 1.75 -15.56
C VAL A 574 13.18 2.95 -15.44
N HIS A 575 13.68 3.19 -14.24
CA HIS A 575 14.68 4.22 -13.93
C HIS A 575 15.74 3.60 -13.03
N GLY A 576 16.98 4.07 -13.09
CA GLY A 576 18.03 3.60 -12.18
C GLY A 576 19.41 4.02 -12.60
N SER A 577 20.38 3.69 -11.75
CA SER A 577 21.81 3.87 -12.02
C SER A 577 22.35 2.75 -12.91
N VAL A 578 23.36 3.06 -13.73
CA VAL A 578 24.10 2.05 -14.51
C VAL A 578 25.33 1.58 -13.74
N THR A 579 25.75 0.33 -13.98
CA THR A 579 27.00 -0.20 -13.42
C THR A 579 28.09 -0.27 -14.49
N PRO A 580 29.38 -0.13 -14.11
CA PRO A 580 30.46 -0.58 -14.98
C PRO A 580 30.34 -2.10 -15.22
N PRO A 581 30.87 -2.60 -16.36
CA PRO A 581 30.83 -4.01 -16.73
C PRO A 581 31.66 -4.92 -15.81
#